data_AF-K7P0K8-F1
#
_entry.id   AF-K7P0K8-F1
#
_cell.length_a   1.000
_cell.length_b   1.000
_cell.length_c   1.000
_cell.angle_alpha   90.00
_cell.angle_beta   90.00
_cell.angle_gamma   90.00
#
_symmetry.space_group_name_H-M   'P 1'
#
loop_
_entity.id
_entity.type
_entity.pdbx_description
1 polymer ?
#
loop_
_entity_poly.entity_id
_entity_poly.type
_entity_poly.pdbx_seq_one_letter_code
_entity_poly.pdbx_strand_id
1 'polypeptide(L)'
;ALARVKQASSLGASLLCITGGSGLVQMLYQETLPTWFLSGNGTKPKTAASASALEGYAIAHFSFLCGACAWGVNASSFSKRRAQVVGIHMDFMARAMEGKISLGCEHSTWRAYTLGFLAMVVSCAPSWISEVNLKTLKRLATGLRWWHEPELSIA
;
A
#
# COMPACT_ATOMS: atom_id res chain seq x y z
N ALA A 1 16.58 -6.69 10.37
CA ALA A 1 15.13 -6.99 10.27
C ALA A 1 14.58 -6.70 8.87
N LEU A 2 14.76 -5.47 8.35
CA LEU A 2 14.22 -5.05 7.05
C LEU A 2 14.66 -5.92 5.85
N ALA A 3 15.91 -6.38 5.81
CA ALA A 3 16.38 -7.27 4.74
C ALA A 3 15.58 -8.59 4.67
N ARG A 4 15.28 -9.19 5.83
CA ARG A 4 14.44 -10.40 5.93
C ARG A 4 13.00 -10.13 5.51
N VAL A 5 12.47 -8.96 5.87
CA VAL A 5 11.15 -8.50 5.43
C VAL A 5 11.09 -8.44 3.90
N LYS A 6 12.08 -7.79 3.26
CA LYS A 6 12.14 -7.72 1.80
C LYS A 6 12.20 -9.10 1.16
N GLN A 7 13.03 -10.01 1.68
CA GLN A 7 13.12 -11.39 1.18
C GLN A 7 11.78 -12.13 1.29
N ALA A 8 11.11 -12.05 2.44
CA ALA A 8 9.82 -12.69 2.66
C ALA A 8 8.74 -12.11 1.73
N SER A 9 8.68 -10.78 1.59
CA SER A 9 7.78 -10.09 0.68
C SER A 9 8.03 -10.47 -0.78
N SER A 10 9.29 -10.53 -1.22
CA SER A 10 9.64 -10.95 -2.58
C SER A 10 9.27 -12.41 -2.85
N LEU A 11 9.54 -13.31 -1.90
CA LEU A 11 9.15 -14.72 -2.03
C LEU A 11 7.63 -14.86 -2.12
N GLY A 12 6.89 -14.20 -1.24
CA GLY A 12 5.43 -14.21 -1.26
C GLY A 12 4.87 -13.66 -2.56
N ALA A 13 5.43 -12.55 -3.06
CA ALA A 13 4.99 -11.94 -4.31
C ALA A 13 5.23 -12.87 -5.50
N SER A 14 6.41 -13.48 -5.59
CA SER A 14 6.71 -14.48 -6.62
C SER A 14 5.75 -15.67 -6.57
N LEU A 15 5.46 -16.21 -5.38
CA LEU A 15 4.51 -17.32 -5.22
C LEU A 15 3.10 -16.93 -5.66
N LEU A 16 2.61 -15.75 -5.25
CA LEU A 16 1.28 -15.29 -5.64
C LEU A 16 1.19 -15.07 -7.15
N CYS A 17 2.20 -14.46 -7.76
CA CYS A 17 2.21 -14.18 -9.18
C CYS A 17 2.32 -15.46 -10.03
N ILE A 18 3.16 -16.41 -9.63
CA ILE A 18 3.34 -17.67 -10.36
C ILE A 18 2.11 -18.58 -10.24
N THR A 19 1.55 -18.71 -9.03
CA THR A 19 0.44 -19.66 -8.79
C THR A 19 -0.94 -19.05 -9.05
N GLY A 20 -1.11 -17.76 -8.77
CA GLY A 20 -2.40 -17.07 -8.81
C GLY A 20 -2.61 -16.14 -10.01
N GLY A 21 -1.54 -15.72 -10.67
CA GLY A 21 -1.59 -14.79 -11.80
C GLY A 21 -2.20 -13.43 -11.45
N SER A 22 -2.61 -12.69 -12.49
CA SER A 22 -3.10 -11.31 -12.35
C SER A 22 -4.46 -11.19 -11.64
N GLY A 23 -5.28 -12.25 -11.66
CA GLY A 23 -6.58 -12.29 -10.99
C GLY A 23 -6.47 -12.25 -9.47
N LEU A 24 -5.57 -13.05 -8.88
CA LEU A 24 -5.32 -12.99 -7.43
C LEU A 24 -4.63 -11.70 -7.02
N VAL A 25 -3.74 -11.16 -7.85
CA VAL A 25 -3.15 -9.84 -7.58
C VAL A 25 -4.22 -8.74 -7.57
N GLN A 26 -5.20 -8.81 -8.45
CA GLN A 26 -6.33 -7.89 -8.38
C GLN A 26 -7.12 -8.04 -7.07
N MET A 27 -7.50 -9.27 -6.71
CA MET A 27 -8.24 -9.56 -5.48
C MET A 27 -7.46 -9.06 -4.25
N LEU A 28 -6.14 -9.21 -4.26
CA LEU A 28 -5.26 -8.70 -3.22
C LEU A 28 -5.46 -7.20 -3.01
N TYR A 29 -5.46 -6.41 -4.09
CA TYR A 29 -5.56 -4.96 -4.03
C TYR A 29 -6.96 -4.45 -3.70
N GLN A 30 -8.01 -5.10 -4.23
CA GLN A 30 -9.38 -4.61 -4.14
C GLN A 30 -10.11 -5.12 -2.90
N GLU A 31 -9.79 -6.34 -2.44
CA GLU A 31 -10.55 -7.02 -1.40
C GLU A 31 -9.66 -7.37 -0.21
N THR A 32 -8.59 -8.16 -0.42
CA THR A 32 -7.81 -8.74 0.67
C THR A 32 -7.11 -7.70 1.52
N LEU A 33 -6.39 -6.75 0.91
CA LEU A 33 -5.67 -5.70 1.64
C LEU A 33 -6.63 -4.71 2.31
N PRO A 34 -7.64 -4.13 1.62
CA PRO A 34 -8.61 -3.28 2.29
C PRO A 34 -9.29 -3.99 3.46
N THR A 35 -9.75 -5.23 3.26
CA THR A 35 -10.37 -6.01 4.34
C THR A 35 -9.42 -6.23 5.50
N TRP A 36 -8.15 -6.54 5.24
CA TRP A 36 -7.14 -6.74 6.28
C TRP A 36 -6.87 -5.46 7.10
N PHE A 37 -6.77 -4.30 6.44
CA PHE A 37 -6.58 -3.02 7.12
C PHE A 37 -7.82 -2.61 7.93
N LEU A 38 -9.02 -2.95 7.44
CA LEU A 38 -10.30 -2.69 8.09
C LEU A 38 -10.56 -3.62 9.28
N SER A 39 -10.24 -4.90 9.15
CA SER A 39 -10.57 -5.94 10.13
C SER A 39 -9.55 -6.08 11.26
N GLY A 40 -8.43 -5.33 11.19
CA GLY A 40 -7.28 -5.47 12.07
C GLY A 40 -7.66 -5.85 13.50
N ASN A 41 -7.27 -7.07 13.88
CA ASN A 41 -7.50 -7.59 15.23
C ASN A 41 -6.67 -6.75 16.20
N GLY A 42 -7.33 -5.84 16.93
CA GLY A 42 -6.77 -5.09 18.08
C GLY A 42 -6.38 -5.96 19.28
N THR A 43 -6.06 -7.24 19.05
CA THR A 43 -5.75 -8.25 20.08
C THR A 43 -4.32 -8.78 20.02
N LYS A 44 -3.48 -8.32 19.07
CA LYS A 44 -2.04 -8.59 19.18
C LYS A 44 -1.52 -7.84 20.42
N PRO A 45 -0.79 -8.49 21.35
CA PRO A 45 -0.19 -7.79 22.49
C PRO A 45 0.66 -6.66 21.92
N LYS A 46 0.51 -5.43 22.46
CA LYS A 46 1.19 -4.20 22.02
C LYS A 46 2.63 -4.49 21.59
N THR A 47 2.80 -4.87 20.33
CA THR A 47 4.11 -5.12 19.78
C THR A 47 4.80 -3.78 19.77
N ALA A 48 6.09 -3.74 20.10
CA ALA A 48 6.87 -2.51 19.98
C ALA A 48 6.54 -1.86 18.63
N ALA A 49 6.30 -0.55 18.59
CA ALA A 49 5.88 0.18 17.39
C ALA A 49 6.76 -0.11 16.15
N SER A 50 8.01 -0.53 16.38
CA SER A 50 8.95 -1.03 15.38
C SER A 50 8.50 -2.31 14.66
N ALA A 51 7.87 -3.26 15.34
CA ALA A 51 7.35 -4.50 14.75
C ALA A 51 6.11 -4.24 13.88
N SER A 52 5.19 -3.38 14.35
CA SER A 52 4.02 -2.95 13.58
C SER A 52 4.42 -2.16 12.32
N ALA A 53 5.43 -1.27 12.43
CA ALA A 53 5.98 -0.60 11.26
C ALA A 53 6.64 -1.57 10.26
N LEU A 54 7.38 -2.58 10.75
CA LEU A 54 7.97 -3.63 9.89
C LEU A 54 6.89 -4.43 9.15
N GLU A 55 5.75 -4.72 9.80
CA GLU A 55 4.60 -5.36 9.17
C GLU A 55 4.05 -4.48 8.03
N GLY A 56 3.86 -3.18 8.26
CA GLY A 56 3.43 -2.24 7.23
C GLY A 56 4.38 -2.19 6.02
N TYR A 57 5.70 -2.14 6.26
CA TYR A 57 6.69 -2.21 5.19
C TYR A 57 6.69 -3.54 4.45
N ALA A 58 6.47 -4.65 5.15
CA ALA A 58 6.37 -5.98 4.54
C ALA A 58 5.20 -6.03 3.55
N ILE A 59 4.04 -5.55 3.98
CA ILE A 59 2.83 -5.50 3.16
C ILE A 59 3.06 -4.56 1.97
N ALA A 60 3.65 -3.37 2.17
CA ALA A 60 3.92 -2.42 1.09
C ALA A 60 4.82 -3.03 0.00
N HIS A 61 5.93 -3.67 0.41
CA HIS A 61 6.86 -4.27 -0.53
C HIS A 61 6.22 -5.46 -1.26
N PHE A 62 5.47 -6.29 -0.55
CA PHE A 62 4.73 -7.41 -1.11
C PHE A 62 3.70 -6.93 -2.14
N SER A 63 2.82 -6.00 -1.77
CA SER A 63 1.79 -5.45 -2.65
C SER A 63 2.40 -4.88 -3.93
N PHE A 64 3.41 -4.02 -3.81
CA PHE A 64 4.07 -3.41 -4.95
C PHE A 64 4.66 -4.46 -5.90
N LEU A 65 5.41 -5.43 -5.36
CA LEU A 65 6.01 -6.49 -6.17
C LEU A 65 4.96 -7.34 -6.88
N CYS A 66 3.85 -7.69 -6.20
CA CYS A 66 2.74 -8.40 -6.83
C CYS A 66 2.18 -7.64 -8.04
N GLY A 67 1.94 -6.34 -7.90
CA GLY A 67 1.44 -5.51 -9.00
C GLY A 67 2.47 -5.32 -10.12
N ALA A 68 3.75 -5.13 -9.77
CA ALA A 68 4.84 -5.01 -10.74
C ALA A 68 5.04 -6.29 -11.55
N CYS A 69 4.98 -7.46 -10.91
CA CYS A 69 5.06 -8.75 -11.57
C CYS A 69 3.84 -9.02 -12.45
N ALA A 70 2.63 -8.66 -12.03
CA ALA A 70 1.41 -8.91 -12.79
C ALA A 70 1.18 -7.95 -13.96
N TRP A 71 1.56 -6.68 -13.82
CA TRP A 71 1.17 -5.62 -14.76
C TRP A 71 2.33 -4.78 -15.30
N GLY A 72 3.56 -5.05 -14.86
CA GLY A 72 4.75 -4.28 -15.22
C GLY A 72 4.81 -2.89 -14.59
N VAL A 73 6.01 -2.31 -14.62
CA VAL A 73 6.28 -0.95 -14.08
C VAL A 73 6.24 0.15 -15.14
N ASN A 74 6.23 -0.23 -16.42
CA ASN A 74 6.29 0.69 -17.56
C ASN A 74 4.94 0.81 -18.28
N ALA A 75 4.80 1.90 -19.04
CA ALA A 75 3.61 2.23 -19.82
C ALA A 75 3.40 1.36 -21.08
N SER A 76 4.26 0.36 -21.35
CA SER A 76 4.30 -0.39 -22.62
C SER A 76 3.06 -1.24 -22.91
N SER A 77 2.07 -1.24 -22.03
CA SER A 77 0.65 -1.35 -22.37
C SER A 77 -0.12 -0.73 -21.22
N PHE A 78 -0.92 0.31 -21.48
CA PHE A 78 -1.93 0.80 -20.54
C PHE A 78 -2.97 -0.30 -20.34
N SER A 79 -2.66 -1.25 -19.46
CA SER A 79 -3.65 -2.20 -19.00
C SER A 79 -4.72 -1.38 -18.30
N LYS A 80 -5.88 -1.19 -18.96
CA LYS A 80 -7.06 -0.54 -18.34
C LYS A 80 -7.35 -1.14 -16.96
N ARG A 81 -7.01 -2.44 -16.80
CA ARG A 81 -7.11 -3.15 -15.53
C ARG A 81 -6.12 -2.66 -14.47
N ARG A 82 -4.84 -2.46 -14.81
CA ARG A 82 -3.85 -1.88 -13.88
C ARG A 82 -4.32 -0.52 -13.37
N ALA A 83 -4.65 0.38 -14.29
CA ALA A 83 -5.12 1.73 -13.96
C ALA A 83 -6.34 1.69 -13.03
N GLN A 84 -7.32 0.84 -13.33
CA GLN A 84 -8.50 0.64 -12.49
C GLN A 84 -8.13 0.14 -11.09
N VAL A 85 -7.32 -0.92 -10.99
CA VAL A 85 -7.02 -1.58 -9.71
C VAL A 85 -6.15 -0.69 -8.82
N VAL A 86 -5.08 -0.12 -9.38
CA VAL A 86 -4.19 0.80 -8.66
C VAL A 86 -4.95 2.06 -8.26
N GLY A 87 -5.80 2.60 -9.13
CA GLY A 87 -6.65 3.76 -8.84
C GLY A 87 -7.62 3.52 -7.68
N ILE A 88 -8.33 2.38 -7.67
CA ILE A 88 -9.21 1.99 -6.56
C ILE A 88 -8.44 1.87 -5.26
N HIS A 89 -7.28 1.21 -5.29
CA HIS A 89 -6.49 1.00 -4.09
C HIS A 89 -5.91 2.30 -3.52
N MET A 90 -5.41 3.19 -4.38
CA MET A 90 -4.95 4.52 -3.97
C MET A 90 -6.08 5.43 -3.48
N ASP A 91 -7.30 5.28 -4.01
CA ASP A 91 -8.46 6.01 -3.47
C ASP A 91 -8.85 5.51 -2.08
N PHE A 92 -8.80 4.19 -1.84
CA PHE A 92 -8.94 3.62 -0.50
C PHE A 92 -7.90 4.23 0.46
N MET A 93 -6.63 4.27 0.06
CA MET A 93 -5.57 4.92 0.86
C MET A 93 -5.88 6.38 1.14
N ALA A 94 -6.29 7.15 0.14
CA ALA A 94 -6.63 8.57 0.30
C ALA A 94 -7.80 8.78 1.27
N ARG A 95 -8.85 7.95 1.18
CA ARG A 95 -10.02 8.01 2.07
C ARG A 95 -9.66 7.65 3.51
N ALA A 96 -8.82 6.63 3.71
CA ALA A 96 -8.33 6.25 5.02
C ALA A 96 -7.43 7.34 5.65
N MET A 97 -6.53 7.95 4.86
CA MET A 97 -5.70 9.07 5.33
C MET A 97 -6.53 10.30 5.75
N GLU A 98 -7.65 10.57 5.10
CA GLU A 98 -8.58 11.64 5.47
C GLU A 98 -9.47 11.29 6.67
N GLY A 99 -9.34 10.10 7.26
CA GLY A 99 -10.23 9.65 8.34
C GLY A 99 -11.65 9.32 7.88
N LYS A 100 -11.92 9.26 6.57
CA LYS A 100 -13.25 8.87 6.03
C LYS A 100 -13.51 7.37 6.14
N ILE A 101 -12.49 6.60 6.46
CA ILE A 101 -12.55 5.15 6.67
C ILE A 101 -11.82 4.88 7.98
N SER A 102 -12.49 4.24 8.93
CA SER A 102 -11.86 3.75 10.15
C SER A 102 -11.08 2.47 9.84
N LEU A 103 -9.82 2.42 10.26
CA LEU A 103 -8.98 1.23 10.13
C LEU A 103 -8.97 0.44 11.45
N GLY A 104 -8.94 -0.88 11.36
CA GLY A 104 -8.78 -1.76 12.53
C GLY A 104 -7.31 -2.04 12.88
N CYS A 105 -6.38 -1.80 11.95
CA CYS A 105 -4.95 -2.02 12.18
C CYS A 105 -4.27 -0.89 12.97
N GLU A 106 -3.10 -1.20 13.54
CA GLU A 106 -2.25 -0.21 14.22
C GLU A 106 -1.87 0.96 13.30
N HIS A 107 -1.90 2.18 13.83
CA HIS A 107 -1.55 3.39 13.07
C HIS A 107 -0.14 3.34 12.47
N SER A 108 0.82 2.75 13.20
CA SER A 108 2.20 2.57 12.72
C SER A 108 2.29 1.61 11.51
N THR A 109 1.47 0.56 11.49
CA THR A 109 1.35 -0.37 10.35
C THR A 109 0.78 0.35 9.13
N TRP A 110 -0.33 1.06 9.29
CA TRP A 110 -0.96 1.81 8.20
C TRP A 110 -0.04 2.89 7.61
N ARG A 111 0.60 3.66 8.47
CA ARG A 111 1.52 4.72 8.07
C ARG A 111 2.72 4.15 7.33
N ALA A 112 3.35 3.09 7.85
CA ALA A 112 4.48 2.43 7.19
C ALA A 112 4.08 1.81 5.84
N TYR A 113 2.90 1.20 5.77
CA TYR A 113 2.35 0.68 4.52
C TYR A 113 2.20 1.79 3.45
N THR A 114 1.51 2.87 3.80
CA THR A 114 1.19 3.94 2.86
C THR A 114 2.46 4.64 2.37
N LEU A 115 3.36 5.00 3.29
CA LEU A 115 4.64 5.62 2.94
C LEU A 115 5.50 4.68 2.09
N GLY A 116 5.60 3.40 2.47
CA GLY A 116 6.39 2.42 1.75
C GLY A 116 5.85 2.15 0.34
N PHE A 117 4.54 1.99 0.19
CA PHE A 117 3.91 1.71 -1.10
C PHE A 117 4.05 2.89 -2.06
N LEU A 118 3.74 4.11 -1.61
CA LEU A 118 3.86 5.32 -2.43
C LEU A 118 5.31 5.61 -2.80
N ALA A 119 6.26 5.42 -1.87
CA ALA A 119 7.68 5.57 -2.18
C ALA A 119 8.12 4.62 -3.30
N MET A 120 7.73 3.34 -3.23
CA MET A 120 8.03 2.35 -4.27
C MET A 120 7.39 2.73 -5.62
N VAL A 121 6.15 3.20 -5.62
CA VAL A 121 5.49 3.66 -6.86
C VAL A 121 6.24 4.83 -7.46
N VAL A 122 6.59 5.85 -6.67
CA VAL A 122 7.32 7.03 -7.13
C VAL A 122 8.70 6.67 -7.67
N SER A 123 9.44 5.80 -6.98
CA SER A 123 10.81 5.46 -7.36
C SER A 123 10.93 4.43 -8.47
N CYS A 124 9.97 3.49 -8.56
CA CYS A 124 10.13 2.29 -9.39
C CYS A 124 9.04 2.12 -10.45
N ALA A 125 7.86 2.72 -10.29
CA ALA A 125 6.77 2.61 -11.25
C ALA A 125 6.03 3.96 -11.46
N PRO A 126 6.74 5.04 -11.82
CA PRO A 126 6.14 6.38 -11.93
C PRO A 126 4.99 6.44 -12.95
N SER A 127 4.97 5.52 -13.93
CA SER A 127 3.87 5.41 -14.89
C SER A 127 2.51 5.15 -14.22
N TRP A 128 2.49 4.43 -13.08
CA TRP A 128 1.26 4.15 -12.33
C TRP A 128 0.63 5.42 -11.76
N ILE A 129 1.43 6.45 -11.47
CA ILE A 129 0.94 7.73 -10.96
C ILE A 129 0.06 8.41 -12.02
N SER A 130 0.49 8.36 -13.29
CA SER A 130 -0.25 8.97 -14.40
C SER A 130 -1.62 8.32 -14.67
N GLU A 131 -1.83 7.12 -14.14
CA GLU A 131 -3.06 6.33 -14.32
C GLU A 131 -4.09 6.55 -13.20
N VAL A 132 -3.69 7.25 -12.14
CA VAL A 132 -4.53 7.50 -10.97
C VAL A 132 -5.23 8.84 -11.13
N ASN A 133 -6.48 8.92 -10.65
CA ASN A 133 -7.26 10.14 -10.72
C ASN A 133 -6.55 11.29 -10.00
N LEU A 134 -6.44 12.45 -10.65
CA LEU A 134 -5.79 13.65 -10.10
C LEU A 134 -6.35 14.05 -8.72
N LYS A 135 -7.66 13.89 -8.50
CA LYS A 135 -8.30 14.16 -7.21
C LYS A 135 -7.74 13.25 -6.12
N THR A 136 -7.57 11.96 -6.42
CA THR A 136 -6.97 10.98 -5.49
C THR A 136 -5.52 11.35 -5.20
N LEU A 137 -4.73 11.69 -6.22
CA LEU A 137 -3.34 12.13 -6.03
C LEU A 137 -3.22 13.38 -5.15
N LYS A 138 -4.07 14.39 -5.37
CA LYS A 138 -4.11 15.60 -4.53
C LYS A 138 -4.43 15.29 -3.07
N ARG A 139 -5.37 14.38 -2.83
CA ARG A 139 -5.77 13.93 -1.48
C ARG A 139 -4.63 13.20 -0.78
N LEU A 140 -3.96 12.27 -1.48
CA LEU A 140 -2.77 11.59 -0.98
C LEU A 140 -1.65 12.58 -0.64
N ALA A 141 -1.32 13.49 -1.57
CA ALA A 141 -0.28 14.49 -1.35
C ALA A 141 -0.58 15.41 -0.15
N THR A 142 -1.85 15.78 0.03
CA THR A 142 -2.31 16.56 1.18
C THR A 142 -2.14 15.76 2.47
N GLY A 143 -2.61 14.51 2.51
CA GLY A 143 -2.44 13.63 3.67
C GLY A 143 -0.98 13.37 4.03
N LEU A 144 -0.10 13.21 3.04
CA LEU A 144 1.34 13.05 3.26
C LEU A 144 1.97 14.31 3.86
N ARG A 145 1.53 15.50 3.45
CA ARG A 145 1.96 16.76 4.06
C ARG A 145 1.59 16.80 5.54
N TRP A 146 0.34 16.47 5.89
CA TRP A 146 -0.11 16.39 7.28
C TRP A 146 0.70 15.40 8.12
N TRP A 147 1.14 14.28 7.53
CA TRP A 147 2.02 13.34 8.21
C TRP A 147 3.47 13.83 8.35
N HIS A 148 3.91 14.75 7.49
CA HIS A 148 5.25 15.35 7.56
C HIS A 148 5.32 16.56 8.48
N GLU A 149 4.21 17.26 8.70
CA GLU A 149 4.13 18.31 9.73
C GLU A 149 4.62 17.71 11.07
N PRO A 150 5.73 18.23 11.64
CA PRO A 150 6.22 17.75 12.93
C PRO A 150 5.11 18.03 13.93
N GLU A 151 4.60 17.02 14.64
CA GLU A 151 3.56 17.05 15.69
C GLU A 151 3.17 18.47 16.23
N LEU A 152 2.61 19.32 15.37
CA LEU A 152 2.33 20.73 15.65
C LEU A 152 0.85 20.85 15.90
N SER A 153 0.44 20.25 17.00
CA SER A 153 -0.72 20.67 17.79
C SER A 153 -0.78 19.86 19.10
N ILE A 154 0.34 19.83 19.82
CA ILE A 154 0.28 19.83 21.29
C ILE A 154 0.79 21.20 21.72
N ALA A 155 -0.14 22.16 21.71
CA ALA A 155 -0.11 23.40 22.47
C ALA A 155 -1.51 23.57 23.06
#